data_AF-A0A821IZ37-F1
#
_entry.id   AF-A0A821IZ37-F1
#
_cell.length_a   1.000
_cell.length_b   1.000
_cell.length_c   1.000
_cell.angle_alpha   90.00
_cell.angle_beta   90.00
_cell.angle_gamma   90.00
#
_symmetry.space_group_name_H-M   'P 1'
#
loop_
_entity.id
_entity.type
_entity.pdbx_description
1 polymer ?
#
loop_
_entity_poly.entity_id
_entity_poly.type
_entity_poly.pdbx_seq_one_letter_code
_entity_poly.pdbx_strand_id
1 'polypeptide(L)'
;SSASNFDNYIVELHENLDRLRDISDVDEQSSTIIADLAQAYSEHPSPMQTAMCLSALFCGQKNILTFLRRSCSKTELKKTKVEILQFLKFFVESAGVKILPHAVELKTVLLTIFNVDNASDVRASIFPVLSQLMELSAGSSDMQNEVDKMATTFLDQIGLQSSKAAATS
;
A
#
# COMPACT_ATOMS: atom_id res chain seq x y z
N SER A 1 2.23 26.35 -5.60
CA SER A 1 3.20 25.48 -4.93
C SER A 1 2.55 24.10 -4.83
N SER A 2 2.90 23.15 -5.68
CA SER A 2 2.26 21.82 -5.70
C SER A 2 2.85 20.88 -4.64
N ALA A 3 4.12 21.07 -4.28
CA ALA A 3 4.83 20.31 -3.24
C ALA A 3 4.13 20.32 -1.87
N SER A 4 3.54 21.45 -1.50
CA SER A 4 2.87 21.63 -0.21
C SER A 4 1.59 20.81 -0.04
N ASN A 5 1.01 20.27 -1.11
CA ASN A 5 -0.30 19.60 -1.00
C ASN A 5 -0.21 18.18 -0.47
N PHE A 6 0.81 17.41 -0.87
CA PHE A 6 0.91 16.00 -0.48
C PHE A 6 1.24 15.84 1.01
N ASP A 7 2.21 16.62 1.51
CA ASP A 7 2.58 16.57 2.93
C ASP A 7 1.40 16.98 3.83
N ASN A 8 0.61 17.97 3.43
CA ASN A 8 -0.59 18.38 4.16
C ASN A 8 -1.61 17.24 4.27
N TYR A 9 -1.89 16.53 3.18
CA TYR A 9 -2.77 15.35 3.20
C TYR A 9 -2.26 14.28 4.16
N ILE A 10 -0.94 14.02 4.19
CA ILE A 10 -0.36 13.03 5.11
C ILE A 10 -0.48 13.47 6.56
N VAL A 11 -0.24 14.74 6.85
CA VAL A 11 -0.39 15.29 8.21
C VAL A 11 -1.84 15.14 8.67
N GLU A 12 -2.80 15.60 7.87
CA GLU A 12 -4.23 15.56 8.20
C GLU A 12 -4.73 14.12 8.37
N LEU A 13 -4.31 13.21 7.49
CA LEU A 13 -4.62 11.78 7.60
C LEU A 13 -4.15 11.18 8.93
N HIS A 14 -2.94 11.53 9.38
CA HIS A 14 -2.43 11.06 10.67
C HIS A 14 -3.10 11.73 11.87
N GLU A 15 -3.48 13.01 11.77
CA GLU A 15 -4.24 13.70 12.81
C GLU A 15 -5.62 13.08 13.00
N ASN A 16 -6.28 12.71 11.91
CA ASN A 16 -7.55 11.97 11.94
C ASN A 16 -7.42 10.64 12.68
N LEU A 17 -6.34 9.89 12.41
CA LEU A 17 -6.05 8.65 13.14
C LEU A 17 -5.80 8.90 14.64
N ASP A 18 -5.08 9.97 14.98
CA ASP A 18 -4.78 10.33 16.37
C ASP A 18 -6.07 10.74 17.13
N ARG A 19 -7.07 11.27 16.42
CA ARG A 19 -8.37 11.73 16.95
C ARG A 19 -9.51 10.72 16.76
N LEU A 20 -9.20 9.46 16.45
CA LEU A 20 -10.20 8.42 16.13
C LEU A 20 -11.29 8.25 17.21
N ARG A 21 -10.98 8.58 18.47
CA ARG A 21 -11.92 8.47 19.60
C ARG A 21 -12.81 9.69 19.79
N ASP A 22 -12.46 10.82 19.17
CA ASP A 22 -13.00 12.14 19.50
C ASP A 22 -13.92 12.69 18.40
N ILE A 23 -13.90 12.10 17.20
CA ILE A 23 -14.63 12.58 16.03
C ILE A 23 -15.51 11.44 15.47
N SER A 24 -16.76 11.76 15.13
CA SER A 24 -17.60 10.89 14.29
C SER A 24 -17.16 11.04 12.83
N ASP A 25 -17.27 9.97 12.04
CA ASP A 25 -17.02 10.00 10.58
C ASP A 25 -15.55 10.16 10.15
N VAL A 26 -14.60 9.79 11.02
CA VAL A 26 -13.16 9.80 10.70
C VAL A 26 -12.84 8.97 9.45
N ASP A 27 -13.56 7.86 9.22
CA ASP A 27 -13.39 7.04 8.01
C ASP A 27 -13.76 7.82 6.75
N GLU A 28 -14.86 8.58 6.80
CA GLU A 28 -15.32 9.35 5.65
C GLU A 28 -14.33 10.47 5.35
N GLN A 29 -13.96 11.25 6.36
CA GLN A 29 -12.99 12.35 6.22
C GLN A 29 -11.63 11.87 5.72
N SER A 30 -11.13 10.77 6.30
CA SER A 30 -9.85 10.19 5.89
C SER A 30 -9.91 9.62 4.48
N SER A 31 -11.03 9.01 4.08
CA SER A 31 -11.21 8.55 2.70
C SER A 31 -11.23 9.71 1.70
N THR A 32 -11.85 10.84 2.05
CA THR A 32 -11.84 12.05 1.20
C THR A 32 -10.43 12.61 1.01
N ILE A 33 -9.62 12.66 2.07
CA ILE A 33 -8.21 13.09 1.97
C ILE A 33 -7.44 12.22 0.98
N ILE A 34 -7.67 10.90 0.98
CA ILE A 34 -7.01 9.99 0.03
C ILE A 34 -7.53 10.19 -1.39
N ALA A 35 -8.83 10.41 -1.57
CA ALA A 35 -9.41 10.72 -2.87
C ALA A 35 -8.84 12.04 -3.44
N ASP A 36 -8.69 13.07 -2.62
CA ASP A 36 -8.09 14.35 -3.01
C ASP A 36 -6.60 14.21 -3.34
N LEU A 37 -5.88 13.37 -2.59
CA LEU A 37 -4.50 13.01 -2.90
C LEU A 37 -4.41 12.26 -4.23
N ALA A 38 -5.28 11.29 -4.46
CA ALA A 38 -5.35 10.55 -5.72
C ALA A 38 -5.69 11.47 -6.90
N GLN A 39 -6.60 12.44 -6.71
CA GLN A 39 -6.91 13.44 -7.73
C GLN A 39 -5.72 14.37 -8.01
N ALA A 40 -4.98 14.78 -6.98
CA ALA A 40 -3.75 15.56 -7.13
C ALA A 40 -2.64 14.75 -7.84
N TYR A 41 -2.66 13.43 -7.69
CA TYR A 41 -1.83 12.47 -8.41
C TYR A 41 -2.49 12.05 -9.73
N SER A 42 -2.45 12.96 -10.71
CA SER A 42 -3.06 12.80 -12.05
C SER A 42 -2.82 11.46 -12.75
N GLU A 43 -3.71 11.06 -13.66
CA GLU A 43 -3.60 9.87 -14.53
C GLU A 43 -2.25 9.76 -15.27
N HIS A 44 -1.64 10.90 -15.63
CA HIS A 44 -0.31 11.00 -16.22
C HIS A 44 0.61 11.87 -15.36
N PRO A 45 1.17 11.32 -14.26
CA PRO A 45 1.92 12.10 -13.30
C PRO A 45 3.24 12.59 -13.91
N SER A 46 3.53 13.88 -13.72
CA SER A 46 4.85 14.42 -13.98
C SER A 46 5.91 13.73 -13.10
N PRO A 47 7.20 13.71 -13.50
CA PRO A 47 8.27 13.16 -12.66
C PRO A 47 8.31 13.76 -11.25
N MET A 48 7.96 15.05 -11.11
CA MET A 48 7.86 15.73 -9.82
C MET A 48 6.72 15.16 -8.97
N GLN A 49 5.53 14.95 -9.54
CA GLN A 49 4.41 14.34 -8.81
C GLN A 49 4.73 12.90 -8.38
N THR A 50 5.40 12.12 -9.24
CA THR A 50 5.86 10.78 -8.85
C THR A 50 6.85 10.84 -7.68
N ALA A 51 7.83 11.74 -7.72
CA ALA A 51 8.81 11.89 -6.63
C ALA A 51 8.15 12.34 -5.31
N MET A 52 7.20 13.26 -5.38
CA MET A 52 6.45 13.70 -4.21
C MET A 52 5.59 12.57 -3.62
N CYS A 53 4.91 11.80 -4.47
CA CYS A 53 4.11 10.68 -4.02
C CYS A 53 4.98 9.58 -3.39
N LEU A 54 6.17 9.29 -3.96
CA LEU A 54 7.15 8.40 -3.33
C LEU A 54 7.52 8.90 -1.92
N SER A 55 7.77 10.20 -1.77
CA SER A 55 8.04 10.79 -0.45
C SER A 55 6.87 10.60 0.52
N ALA A 56 5.64 10.90 0.08
CA ALA A 56 4.43 10.76 0.90
C ALA A 56 4.13 9.30 1.32
N LEU A 57 4.57 8.34 0.52
CA LEU A 57 4.40 6.91 0.78
C LEU A 57 5.48 6.34 1.72
N PHE A 58 6.75 6.73 1.52
CA PHE A 58 7.90 6.02 2.09
C PHE A 58 8.80 6.86 3.00
N CYS A 59 8.73 8.19 2.96
CA CYS A 59 9.66 9.05 3.70
C CYS A 59 9.05 9.56 5.02
N GLY A 60 9.89 9.78 6.01
CA GLY A 60 9.48 10.33 7.31
C GLY A 60 8.73 9.35 8.22
N GLN A 61 8.38 9.81 9.42
CA GLN A 61 7.66 9.02 10.44
C GLN A 61 6.14 8.99 10.21
N LYS A 62 5.61 10.02 9.55
CA LYS A 62 4.22 10.11 9.13
C LYS A 62 4.22 9.96 7.61
N ASN A 63 3.73 8.82 7.13
CA ASN A 63 3.57 8.46 5.73
C ASN A 63 2.42 7.47 5.58
N ILE A 64 1.92 7.31 4.36
CA ILE A 64 0.75 6.45 4.07
C ILE A 64 0.96 5.01 4.56
N LEU A 65 2.16 4.45 4.38
CA LEU A 65 2.43 3.07 4.81
C LEU A 65 2.43 2.92 6.33
N THR A 66 2.92 3.93 7.04
CA THR A 66 2.85 3.98 8.50
C THR A 66 1.42 4.18 8.99
N PHE A 67 0.61 4.99 8.29
CA PHE A 67 -0.82 5.08 8.55
C PHE A 67 -1.49 3.71 8.43
N LEU A 68 -1.28 2.99 7.32
CA LEU A 68 -1.85 1.65 7.11
C LEU A 68 -1.42 0.65 8.20
N ARG A 69 -0.13 0.64 8.57
CA ARG A 69 0.36 -0.21 9.68
C ARG A 69 -0.35 0.13 11.00
N ARG A 70 -0.52 1.42 11.32
CA ARG A 70 -1.16 1.85 12.58
C ARG A 70 -2.68 1.62 12.58
N SER A 71 -3.33 1.66 11.41
CA SER A 71 -4.79 1.52 11.26
C SER A 71 -5.26 0.08 10.94
N CYS A 72 -4.35 -0.88 10.74
CA CYS A 72 -4.70 -2.25 10.32
C CYS A 72 -5.72 -2.94 11.24
N SER A 73 -5.63 -2.75 12.56
CA SER A 73 -6.59 -3.31 13.53
C SER A 73 -7.81 -2.42 13.82
N LYS A 74 -7.92 -1.26 13.18
CA LYS A 74 -9.02 -0.29 13.36
C LYS A 74 -10.12 -0.59 12.36
N THR A 75 -11.19 -1.24 12.81
CA THR A 75 -12.33 -1.61 11.95
C THR A 75 -13.12 -0.40 11.48
N GLU A 76 -13.02 0.72 12.21
CA GLU A 76 -13.65 2.00 11.92
C GLU A 76 -13.03 2.69 10.71
N LEU A 77 -11.86 2.26 10.23
CA LEU A 77 -11.14 2.88 9.10
C LEU A 77 -11.17 2.02 7.83
N LYS A 78 -12.23 1.21 7.68
CA LYS A 78 -12.33 0.24 6.59
C LYS A 78 -12.32 0.94 5.23
N LYS A 79 -13.15 1.97 5.05
CA LYS A 79 -13.28 2.68 3.77
C LYS A 79 -11.96 3.33 3.38
N THR A 80 -11.34 4.03 4.33
CA THR A 80 -10.03 4.67 4.14
C THR A 80 -8.96 3.68 3.71
N LYS A 81 -8.87 2.51 4.37
CA LYS A 81 -7.89 1.48 4.00
C LYS A 81 -8.11 0.95 2.59
N VAL A 82 -9.37 0.73 2.19
CA VAL A 82 -9.70 0.31 0.82
C VAL A 82 -9.29 1.39 -0.19
N GLU A 83 -9.60 2.66 0.08
CA GLU A 83 -9.24 3.79 -0.79
C GLU A 83 -7.72 3.90 -0.97
N ILE A 84 -6.95 3.77 0.13
CA ILE A 84 -5.48 3.76 0.06
C ILE A 84 -4.99 2.60 -0.80
N LEU A 85 -5.53 1.40 -0.65
CA LEU A 85 -5.09 0.24 -1.44
C LEU A 85 -5.43 0.38 -2.92
N GLN A 86 -6.57 0.98 -3.25
CA GLN A 86 -6.92 1.33 -4.64
C GLN A 86 -5.97 2.37 -5.21
N PHE A 87 -5.66 3.42 -4.44
CA PHE A 87 -4.67 4.41 -4.81
C PHE A 87 -3.28 3.77 -5.01
N LEU A 88 -2.84 2.90 -4.10
CA LEU A 88 -1.57 2.19 -4.20
C LEU A 88 -1.48 1.34 -5.47
N LYS A 89 -2.57 0.66 -5.85
CA LYS A 89 -2.62 -0.07 -7.13
C LYS A 89 -2.35 0.87 -8.30
N PHE A 90 -3.11 1.97 -8.41
CA PHE A 90 -2.93 2.96 -9.46
C PHE A 90 -1.52 3.60 -9.46
N PHE A 91 -0.99 3.88 -8.27
CA PHE A 91 0.34 4.43 -8.10
C PHE A 91 1.44 3.46 -8.57
N VAL A 92 1.37 2.18 -8.20
CA VAL A 92 2.34 1.17 -8.63
C VAL A 92 2.35 1.04 -10.15
N GLU A 93 1.16 1.06 -10.79
CA GLU A 93 1.02 1.07 -12.24
C GLU A 93 1.76 2.23 -12.90
N SER A 94 1.47 3.45 -12.44
CA SER A 94 1.95 4.68 -13.04
C SER A 94 3.42 4.99 -12.72
N ALA A 95 3.90 4.60 -11.53
CA ALA A 95 5.29 4.75 -11.13
C ALA A 95 6.21 3.79 -11.89
N GLY A 96 5.71 2.60 -12.26
CA GLY A 96 6.47 1.56 -12.95
C GLY A 96 7.75 1.20 -12.19
N VAL A 97 8.87 1.08 -12.90
CA VAL A 97 10.16 0.66 -12.30
C VAL A 97 10.70 1.58 -11.20
N LYS A 98 10.20 2.83 -11.10
CA LYS A 98 10.63 3.78 -10.06
C LYS A 98 10.24 3.32 -8.65
N ILE A 99 9.27 2.41 -8.52
CA ILE A 99 8.85 1.87 -7.22
C ILE A 99 9.75 0.74 -6.71
N LEU A 100 10.55 0.12 -7.59
CA LEU A 100 11.35 -1.07 -7.26
C LEU A 100 12.28 -0.89 -6.05
N PRO A 101 12.95 0.27 -5.84
CA PRO A 101 13.74 0.49 -4.63
C PRO A 101 12.95 0.35 -3.32
N HIS A 102 11.62 0.50 -3.36
CA HIS A 102 10.73 0.42 -2.21
C HIS A 102 9.83 -0.82 -2.21
N ALA A 103 9.99 -1.74 -3.19
CA ALA A 103 9.12 -2.89 -3.36
C ALA A 103 9.09 -3.80 -2.11
N VAL A 104 10.25 -4.03 -1.49
CA VAL A 104 10.36 -4.87 -0.28
C VAL A 104 9.60 -4.26 0.90
N GLU A 105 9.68 -2.94 1.07
CA GLU A 105 8.96 -2.24 2.14
C GLU A 105 7.45 -2.29 1.90
N LEU A 106 7.00 -1.97 0.69
CA LEU A 106 5.59 -2.01 0.32
C LEU A 106 5.00 -3.42 0.53
N LYS A 107 5.69 -4.46 0.04
CA LYS A 107 5.32 -5.86 0.27
C LYS A 107 5.15 -6.14 1.76
N THR A 108 6.14 -5.78 2.57
CA THR A 108 6.14 -6.06 4.01
C THR A 108 4.93 -5.42 4.70
N VAL A 109 4.58 -4.19 4.33
CA VAL A 109 3.38 -3.51 4.83
C VAL A 109 2.12 -4.24 4.41
N LEU A 110 1.97 -4.57 3.13
CA LEU A 110 0.80 -5.25 2.59
C LEU A 110 0.55 -6.61 3.26
N LEU A 111 1.60 -7.41 3.45
CA LEU A 111 1.47 -8.70 4.15
C LEU A 111 1.16 -8.51 5.64
N THR A 112 1.68 -7.45 6.27
CA THR A 112 1.33 -7.13 7.67
C THR A 112 -0.17 -6.83 7.79
N ILE A 113 -0.71 -6.00 6.90
CA ILE A 113 -2.15 -5.66 6.90
C ILE A 113 -2.97 -6.91 6.60
N PHE A 114 -2.56 -7.72 5.63
CA PHE A 114 -3.29 -8.95 5.26
C PHE A 114 -3.48 -9.92 6.44
N ASN A 115 -2.48 -10.00 7.31
CA ASN A 115 -2.49 -10.88 8.48
C ASN A 115 -3.22 -10.31 9.70
N VAL A 116 -3.26 -8.97 9.84
CA VAL A 116 -3.82 -8.31 11.04
C VAL A 116 -5.24 -7.80 10.82
N ASP A 117 -5.56 -7.35 9.61
CA ASP A 117 -6.87 -6.77 9.30
C ASP A 117 -7.90 -7.88 9.04
N ASN A 118 -9.05 -7.80 9.71
CA ASN A 118 -10.12 -8.80 9.59
C ASN A 118 -11.16 -8.46 8.52
N ALA A 119 -11.13 -7.25 7.95
CA ALA A 119 -12.09 -6.85 6.92
C ALA A 119 -11.77 -7.53 5.58
N SER A 120 -12.71 -8.32 5.06
CA SER A 120 -12.58 -9.04 3.78
C SER A 120 -12.20 -8.11 2.64
N ASP A 121 -12.82 -6.93 2.56
CA ASP A 121 -12.65 -6.01 1.45
C ASP A 121 -11.25 -5.38 1.48
N VAL A 122 -10.73 -5.05 2.66
CA VAL A 122 -9.35 -4.56 2.82
C VAL A 122 -8.37 -5.63 2.37
N ARG A 123 -8.54 -6.87 2.85
CA ARG A 123 -7.68 -8.00 2.47
C ARG A 123 -7.73 -8.27 0.97
N ALA A 124 -8.92 -8.20 0.37
CA ALA A 124 -9.11 -8.40 -1.06
C ALA A 124 -8.41 -7.30 -1.88
N SER A 125 -8.46 -6.04 -1.44
CA SER A 125 -7.81 -4.91 -2.10
C SER A 125 -6.27 -4.97 -2.09
N ILE A 126 -5.65 -5.81 -1.26
CA ILE A 126 -4.19 -6.00 -1.24
C ILE A 126 -3.70 -6.76 -2.46
N PHE A 127 -4.47 -7.75 -2.95
CA PHE A 127 -4.02 -8.65 -4.01
C PHE A 127 -3.69 -7.94 -5.32
N PRO A 128 -4.50 -6.98 -5.82
CA PRO A 128 -4.16 -6.24 -7.04
C PRO A 128 -2.83 -5.48 -6.91
N VAL A 129 -2.56 -4.89 -5.74
CA VAL A 129 -1.31 -4.15 -5.48
C VAL A 129 -0.11 -5.10 -5.51
N LEU A 130 -0.22 -6.26 -4.84
CA LEU A 130 0.84 -7.27 -4.83
C LEU A 130 1.09 -7.87 -6.21
N SER A 131 0.04 -8.20 -6.96
CA SER A 131 0.17 -8.74 -8.34
C SER A 131 0.99 -7.79 -9.20
N GLN A 132 0.62 -6.52 -9.20
CA GLN A 132 1.28 -5.51 -10.02
C GLN A 132 2.73 -5.26 -9.58
N LEU A 133 2.99 -5.28 -8.28
CA LEU A 133 4.35 -5.16 -7.74
C LEU A 133 5.23 -6.36 -8.15
N MET A 134 4.67 -7.57 -8.14
CA MET A 134 5.37 -8.78 -8.58
C MET A 134 5.64 -8.77 -10.09
N GLU A 135 4.67 -8.36 -10.91
CA GLU A 135 4.83 -8.23 -12.37
C GLU A 135 5.96 -7.26 -12.72
N LEU A 136 6.01 -6.09 -12.07
CA LEU A 136 7.10 -5.13 -12.24
C LEU A 136 8.45 -5.69 -11.81
N SER A 137 8.45 -6.44 -10.71
CA SER A 137 9.67 -7.02 -10.13
C SER A 137 10.21 -8.17 -10.99
N ALA A 138 9.34 -8.96 -11.63
CA ALA A 138 9.71 -10.05 -12.54
C ALA A 138 10.41 -9.56 -13.82
N GLY A 139 10.14 -8.33 -14.24
CA GLY A 139 10.86 -7.67 -15.34
C GLY A 139 12.27 -7.18 -14.96
N SER A 140 12.67 -7.28 -13.69
CA SER A 140 13.95 -6.79 -13.18
C SER A 140 14.82 -7.96 -12.71
N SER A 141 15.96 -8.17 -13.37
CA SER A 141 16.94 -9.22 -13.03
C SER A 141 17.39 -9.16 -11.56
N ASP A 142 17.48 -7.95 -11.02
CA ASP A 142 17.98 -7.70 -9.67
C ASP A 142 16.93 -8.02 -8.59
N MET A 143 15.66 -8.16 -9.00
CA MET A 143 14.52 -8.42 -8.11
C MET A 143 14.01 -9.86 -8.16
N GLN A 144 14.57 -10.73 -9.01
CA GLN A 144 14.10 -12.13 -9.17
C GLN A 144 14.05 -12.90 -7.84
N ASN A 145 15.11 -12.79 -7.02
CA ASN A 145 15.15 -13.42 -5.70
C ASN A 145 14.07 -12.87 -4.75
N GLU A 146 13.73 -11.58 -4.88
CA GLU A 146 12.66 -10.99 -4.07
C GLU A 146 11.29 -11.42 -4.57
N VAL A 147 11.06 -11.52 -5.88
CA VAL A 147 9.84 -12.08 -6.48
C VAL A 147 9.58 -13.49 -5.96
N ASP A 148 10.58 -14.36 -6.01
CA ASP A 148 10.44 -15.76 -5.55
C ASP A 148 10.07 -15.82 -4.06
N LYS A 149 10.67 -14.95 -3.24
CA LYS A 149 10.29 -14.81 -1.82
C LYS A 149 8.89 -14.23 -1.64
N MET A 150 8.48 -13.25 -2.45
CA MET A 150 7.12 -12.69 -2.38
C MET A 150 6.10 -13.79 -2.67
N ALA A 151 6.30 -14.51 -3.78
CA ALA A 151 5.43 -15.59 -4.21
C ALA A 151 5.34 -16.68 -3.13
N THR A 152 6.47 -17.11 -2.58
CA THR A 152 6.50 -18.13 -1.52
C THR A 152 5.77 -17.67 -0.25
N THR A 153 6.08 -16.46 0.24
CA THR A 153 5.44 -15.90 1.45
C THR A 153 3.93 -15.75 1.26
N PHE A 154 3.52 -15.33 0.06
CA PHE A 154 2.13 -15.13 -0.28
C PHE A 154 1.37 -16.46 -0.35
N LEU A 155 1.93 -17.46 -1.03
CA LEU A 155 1.39 -18.82 -1.11
C LEU A 155 1.26 -19.46 0.28
N ASP A 156 2.25 -19.28 1.15
CA ASP A 156 2.20 -19.74 2.54
C ASP A 156 1.05 -19.10 3.32
N GLN A 157 0.87 -17.79 3.17
CA GLN A 157 -0.16 -17.04 3.90
C GLN A 157 -1.59 -17.37 3.46
N ILE A 158 -1.79 -17.78 2.20
CA ILE A 158 -3.09 -18.22 1.69
C ILE A 158 -3.28 -19.75 1.78
N GLY A 159 -2.35 -20.46 2.40
CA GLY A 159 -2.42 -21.91 2.61
C GLY A 159 -2.25 -22.75 1.33
N LEU A 160 -1.77 -22.14 0.23
CA LEU A 160 -1.52 -22.78 -1.05
C LEU A 160 -0.05 -23.20 -1.15
N GLN A 161 0.41 -24.09 -0.28
CA GLN A 161 1.65 -24.82 -0.59
C GLN A 161 1.37 -25.76 -1.77
N SER A 162 2.15 -25.60 -2.84
CA SER A 162 2.37 -26.69 -3.79
C SER A 162 2.89 -27.87 -2.98
N SER A 163 2.19 -28.99 -3.08
CA SER A 163 2.71 -30.31 -2.72
C SER A 163 4.10 -30.45 -3.37
N LYS A 164 5.18 -30.16 -2.61
CA LYS A 164 6.45 -30.80 -2.87
C LYS A 164 6.21 -32.26 -2.56
N ALA A 165 5.95 -33.01 -3.64
CA ALA A 165 5.86 -34.44 -3.64
C ALA A 165 6.96 -35.01 -2.74
N ALA A 166 6.56 -35.78 -1.74
CA ALA A 166 7.40 -36.83 -1.19
C ALA A 166 7.68 -37.82 -2.33
N ALA A 167 8.70 -37.53 -3.13
CA ALA A 167 9.26 -38.42 -4.12
C ALA A 167 10.78 -38.32 -3.99
N THR A 168 11.34 -39.24 -3.20
CA THR A 168 12.75 -39.68 -3.00
C THR A 168 12.83 -40.13 -1.54
N SER A 169 13.08 -41.38 -1.15
CA SER A 169 13.39 -42.65 -1.82
C SER A 169 12.99 -43.78 -0.86
#